data_AF-A0A0C9ZIH9-F1
#
_entry.id   AF-A0A0C9ZIH9-F1
#
_cell.length_a   1.000
_cell.length_b   1.000
_cell.length_c   1.000
_cell.angle_alpha   90.00
_cell.angle_beta   90.00
_cell.angle_gamma   90.00
#
_symmetry.space_group_name_H-M   'P 1'
#
loop_
_entity.id
_entity.type
_entity.pdbx_description
1 polymer ?
#
loop_
_entity_poly.entity_id
_entity_poly.type
_entity_poly.pdbx_seq_one_letter_code
_entity_poly.pdbx_strand_id
1 'polypeptide(L)'
;FRPVSPQECYNLCDAELHNIVKRIIGVIKWCFQILVVPPEYGMDIQVCIPPVLCCVHNIIRRWDPLELEDFECLAAISIDEEGSVSSITDGITTSAECNEMSMWWDQIAGSIWASYITE
;
A
#
# COMPACT_ATOMS: atom_id res chain seq x y z
N PHE A 1 -8.63 -12.76 -15.31
CA PHE A 1 -8.29 -14.05 -14.68
C PHE A 1 -9.23 -14.26 -13.50
N ARG A 2 -9.74 -15.48 -13.26
CA ARG A 2 -10.52 -15.80 -12.06
C ARG A 2 -9.68 -16.74 -11.18
N PRO A 3 -9.54 -16.48 -9.88
CA PRO A 3 -8.81 -17.36 -8.98
C PRO A 3 -9.48 -18.74 -8.93
N VAL A 4 -8.68 -19.80 -8.93
CA VAL A 4 -9.11 -21.21 -8.92
C VAL A 4 -8.88 -21.85 -7.55
N SER A 5 -8.02 -21.25 -6.73
CA SER A 5 -7.72 -21.68 -5.36
C SER A 5 -7.86 -20.56 -4.32
N PRO A 6 -8.06 -20.89 -3.02
CA PRO A 6 -8.06 -19.91 -1.94
C PRO A 6 -6.78 -19.08 -1.89
N GLN A 7 -5.62 -19.70 -2.14
CA GLN A 7 -4.32 -19.02 -2.16
C GLN A 7 -4.21 -18.02 -3.32
N GLU A 8 -4.70 -18.37 -4.51
CA GLU A 8 -4.77 -17.43 -5.64
C GLU A 8 -5.73 -16.26 -5.37
N CYS A 9 -6.84 -16.52 -4.66
CA CYS A 9 -7.78 -15.49 -4.26
C CYS A 9 -7.16 -14.53 -3.23
N TYR A 10 -6.42 -15.06 -2.26
CA TYR A 10 -5.61 -14.26 -1.34
C TYR A 10 -4.60 -13.39 -2.09
N ASN A 11 -3.80 -13.99 -2.98
CA ASN A 11 -2.79 -13.26 -3.75
C ASN A 11 -3.40 -12.16 -4.62
N LEU A 12 -4.56 -12.43 -5.23
CA LEU A 12 -5.29 -11.42 -6.00
C LEU A 12 -5.74 -10.26 -5.11
N CYS A 13 -6.34 -10.56 -3.95
CA CYS A 13 -6.79 -9.55 -3.00
C CYS A 13 -5.62 -8.72 -2.44
N ASP A 14 -4.52 -9.37 -2.09
CA ASP A 14 -3.30 -8.70 -1.64
C ASP A 14 -2.72 -7.80 -2.73
N ALA A 15 -2.63 -8.29 -3.97
CA ALA A 15 -2.15 -7.50 -5.11
C ALA A 15 -3.06 -6.30 -5.40
N GLU A 16 -4.38 -6.46 -5.33
CA GLU A 16 -5.35 -5.38 -5.51
C GLU A 16 -5.23 -4.32 -4.41
N LEU A 17 -5.18 -4.75 -3.14
CA LEU A 17 -4.99 -3.86 -1.99
C LEU A 17 -3.66 -3.11 -2.10
N HIS A 18 -2.58 -3.83 -2.40
CA HIS A 18 -1.26 -3.24 -2.56
C HIS A 18 -1.23 -2.24 -3.72
N ASN A 19 -1.92 -2.53 -4.83
CA ASN A 19 -2.04 -1.59 -5.95
C ASN A 19 -2.79 -0.31 -5.53
N ILE A 20 -3.87 -0.44 -4.76
CA ILE A 20 -4.61 0.71 -4.22
C ILE A 20 -3.71 1.54 -3.30
N VAL A 21 -2.99 0.91 -2.37
CA VAL A 21 -2.08 1.58 -1.44
C VAL A 21 -0.95 2.29 -2.20
N LYS A 22 -0.33 1.62 -3.18
CA LYS A 22 0.70 2.21 -4.05
C LYS A 22 0.17 3.43 -4.79
N ARG A 23 -1.04 3.34 -5.34
CA ARG A 23 -1.69 4.46 -6.03
C ARG A 23 -1.91 5.65 -5.09
N ILE A 24 -2.39 5.41 -3.86
CA ILE A 24 -2.55 6.47 -2.87
C ILE A 24 -1.21 7.13 -2.56
N ILE A 25 -0.17 6.35 -2.28
CA ILE A 25 1.17 6.87 -2.00
C ILE A 25 1.69 7.67 -3.21
N GLY A 26 1.49 7.17 -4.44
CA GLY A 26 1.85 7.86 -5.67
C GLY A 26 1.20 9.24 -5.80
N VAL A 27 -0.12 9.33 -5.56
CA VAL A 27 -0.85 10.61 -5.53
C VAL A 27 -0.24 11.56 -4.51
N ILE A 28 0.00 11.09 -3.28
CA ILE A 28 0.58 11.94 -2.22
C ILE A 28 2.00 12.41 -2.59
N LYS A 29 2.85 11.54 -3.16
CA LYS A 29 4.19 11.92 -3.64
C LYS A 29 4.12 12.95 -4.78
N TRP A 30 3.13 12.85 -5.65
CA TRP A 30 2.94 13.77 -6.77
C TRP A 30 2.45 15.14 -6.31
N CYS A 31 1.49 15.18 -5.38
CA CYS A 31 1.00 16.40 -4.73
C CYS A 31 2.09 17.10 -3.91
N PHE A 32 2.94 16.33 -3.23
CA PHE A 32 3.95 16.85 -2.30
C PHE A 32 5.34 16.36 -2.67
N GLN A 33 6.06 17.17 -3.46
CA GLN A 33 7.41 16.84 -3.94
C GLN A 33 8.44 16.60 -2.81
N ILE A 34 8.17 17.04 -1.58
CA ILE A 34 8.99 16.73 -0.40
C ILE A 34 9.10 15.22 -0.10
N LEU A 35 8.23 14.39 -0.67
CA LEU A 35 8.31 12.92 -0.56
C LEU A 35 9.07 12.26 -1.73
N VAL A 36 9.46 13.01 -2.76
CA VAL A 36 10.23 12.50 -3.90
C VAL A 36 11.71 12.47 -3.55
N VAL A 37 12.20 13.55 -2.91
CA VAL A 37 13.58 13.65 -2.44
C VAL A 37 13.57 13.58 -0.91
N PRO A 38 14.31 12.64 -0.28
CA PRO A 38 14.35 12.55 1.17
C PRO A 38 14.88 13.87 1.75
N PRO A 39 14.15 14.50 2.67
CA PRO A 39 14.58 15.76 3.26
C PRO A 39 15.73 15.52 4.25
N GLU A 40 16.59 16.53 4.46
CA GLU A 40 17.74 16.48 5.39
C GLU A 40 17.35 16.47 6.88
N TYR A 41 16.16 15.96 7.21
CA TYR A 41 15.69 15.75 8.57
C TYR A 41 16.10 14.37 9.09
N GLY A 42 16.21 14.25 10.42
CA GLY A 42 16.40 12.96 11.08
C GLY A 42 15.23 12.01 10.84
N MET A 43 15.47 10.71 10.98
CA MET A 43 14.46 9.66 10.73
C MET A 43 13.22 9.84 11.61
N ASP A 44 13.40 10.34 12.84
CA ASP A 44 12.35 10.69 13.79
C ASP A 44 11.35 11.72 13.24
N ILE A 45 11.84 12.66 12.44
CA ILE A 45 11.02 13.66 11.76
C ILE A 45 10.48 13.09 10.44
N GLN A 46 11.32 12.39 9.66
CA GLN A 46 10.92 11.83 8.36
C GLN A 46 9.72 10.89 8.47
N VAL A 47 9.63 10.07 9.52
CA VAL A 47 8.47 9.17 9.73
C VAL A 47 7.15 9.90 9.97
N CYS A 48 7.21 11.15 10.44
CA CYS A 48 6.03 11.97 10.67
C CYS A 48 5.52 12.67 9.40
N ILE A 49 6.36 12.80 8.37
CA ILE A 49 6.02 13.56 7.16
C ILE A 49 4.89 12.90 6.35
N PRO A 50 4.95 11.60 5.98
CA PRO A 50 3.87 10.95 5.24
C PRO A 50 2.48 11.06 5.88
N PRO A 51 2.28 10.73 7.18
CA PRO A 51 0.95 10.83 7.78
C PRO A 51 0.43 12.27 7.87
N VAL A 52 1.29 13.25 8.13
CA VAL A 52 0.89 14.68 8.16
C VAL A 52 0.43 15.13 6.77
N LEU A 53 1.14 14.75 5.71
CA LEU A 53 0.75 15.10 4.34
C LEU A 53 -0.55 14.41 3.92
N CYS A 54 -0.81 13.17 4.35
CA CYS A 54 -2.11 12.53 4.17
C CYS A 54 -3.23 13.33 4.85
N CYS A 55 -3.01 13.85 6.06
CA CYS A 55 -3.97 14.71 6.74
C CYS A 55 -4.22 16.01 5.97
N VAL A 56 -3.16 16.68 5.51
CA VAL A 56 -3.27 17.91 4.70
C VAL A 56 -4.02 17.64 3.40
N HIS A 57 -3.69 16.56 2.70
CA HIS A 57 -4.41 16.12 1.50
C HIS A 57 -5.91 15.93 1.77
N ASN A 58 -6.26 15.24 2.85
CA ASN A 58 -7.67 15.03 3.22
C ASN A 58 -8.40 16.34 3.55
N ILE A 59 -7.71 17.31 4.15
CA ILE A 59 -8.25 18.64 4.43
C ILE A 59 -8.51 19.38 3.12
N ILE A 60 -7.52 19.46 2.23
CA ILE A 60 -7.65 20.13 0.92
C ILE A 60 -8.80 19.47 0.15
N ARG A 61 -8.82 18.14 0.04
CA ARG A 61 -9.89 17.39 -0.64
C ARG A 61 -11.29 17.68 -0.09
N ARG A 62 -11.41 17.99 1.20
CA ARG A 62 -12.69 18.27 1.87
C ARG A 62 -13.22 19.69 1.60
N TRP A 63 -12.31 20.65 1.44
CA TRP A 63 -12.63 22.08 1.44
C TRP A 63 -12.38 22.76 0.09
N ASP A 64 -11.42 22.28 -0.69
CA ASP A 64 -11.12 22.72 -2.05
C ASP A 64 -10.66 21.53 -2.93
N PRO A 65 -11.60 20.73 -3.44
CA PRO A 65 -11.26 19.56 -4.26
C PRO A 65 -10.67 19.92 -5.63
N LEU A 66 -10.87 21.16 -6.13
CA LEU A 66 -10.39 21.58 -7.44
C LEU A 66 -8.87 21.73 -7.46
N GLU A 67 -8.24 22.08 -6.34
CA GLU A 67 -6.78 22.17 -6.25
C GLU A 67 -6.08 20.82 -6.44
N LEU A 68 -6.77 19.69 -6.21
CA LEU A 68 -6.20 18.35 -6.30
C LEU A 68 -6.62 17.58 -7.56
N GLU A 69 -7.60 18.06 -8.31
CA GLU A 69 -8.20 17.32 -9.44
C GLU A 69 -7.19 17.01 -10.55
N ASP A 70 -6.32 17.98 -10.87
CA ASP A 70 -5.25 17.82 -11.87
C ASP A 70 -4.18 16.81 -11.39
N PHE A 71 -3.92 16.80 -10.08
CA PHE A 71 -2.95 15.89 -9.46
C PHE A 71 -3.43 14.45 -9.36
N GLU A 72 -4.69 14.24 -9.01
CA GLU A 72 -5.30 12.91 -8.96
C GLU A 72 -5.41 12.28 -10.36
N CYS A 73 -5.71 13.10 -11.39
CA CYS A 73 -5.79 12.65 -12.78
C CYS A 73 -4.43 12.23 -13.34
N LEU A 74 -3.37 13.02 -13.12
CA LEU A 74 -2.02 12.73 -13.61
C LEU A 74 -1.35 11.57 -12.86
N ALA A 75 -1.56 11.47 -11.54
CA ALA A 75 -1.07 10.35 -10.74
C ALA A 75 -1.71 9.01 -11.15
N ALA A 76 -2.95 9.01 -11.64
CA ALA A 76 -3.59 7.80 -12.17
C ALA A 76 -2.93 7.25 -13.45
N ILE A 77 -2.16 8.09 -14.16
CA ILE A 77 -1.48 7.74 -15.42
C ILE A 77 -0.02 7.26 -15.16
N SER A 78 0.59 7.66 -14.04
CA SER A 78 2.05 7.59 -13.81
C SER A 78 2.53 6.37 -13.00
N ILE A 79 1.88 5.20 -13.13
CA ILE A 79 2.13 4.04 -12.26
C ILE A 79 3.27 3.17 -12.82
N ASP A 80 4.51 3.65 -12.77
CA ASP A 80 5.69 2.89 -13.21
C ASP A 80 7.02 3.38 -12.59
N GLU A 81 7.08 3.46 -11.25
CA GLU A 81 8.36 3.42 -10.53
C GLU A 81 8.47 2.12 -9.72
N GLU A 82 9.22 1.15 -10.25
CA GLU A 82 9.75 0.01 -9.50
C GLU A 82 10.76 0.52 -8.46
N GLY A 83 10.26 0.83 -7.27
CA GLY A 83 11.11 1.08 -6.10
C GLY A 83 11.83 -0.19 -5.70
N SER A 84 13.17 -0.17 -5.72
CA SER A 84 14.05 -1.20 -5.18
C SER A 84 13.66 -1.49 -3.73
N VAL A 85 13.13 -2.70 -3.48
CA VAL A 85 12.79 -3.19 -2.15
C VAL A 85 14.10 -3.35 -1.37
N SER A 86 14.39 -2.40 -0.48
CA SER A 86 15.45 -2.57 0.50
C SER A 86 15.09 -3.73 1.41
N SER A 87 15.97 -4.73 1.48
CA SER A 87 15.81 -5.95 2.28
C SER A 87 15.88 -5.65 3.78
N ILE A 88 14.78 -5.14 4.34
CA ILE A 88 14.63 -4.92 5.77
C ILE A 88 14.00 -6.19 6.35
N THR A 89 14.84 -7.09 6.86
CA THR A 89 14.67 -7.93 8.08
C THR A 89 15.54 -9.18 7.97
N ASP A 90 16.72 -9.16 8.62
CA ASP A 90 17.58 -10.34 8.81
C ASP A 90 17.31 -10.94 10.20
N GLY A 91 16.03 -11.27 10.45
CA GLY A 91 15.60 -12.00 11.64
C GLY A 91 15.38 -13.45 11.27
N ILE A 92 16.20 -14.37 11.79
CA ILE A 92 16.00 -15.82 11.58
C ILE A 92 14.71 -16.20 12.31
N THR A 93 13.60 -16.30 11.59
CA THR A 93 12.35 -16.90 12.07
C THR A 93 12.56 -18.39 12.35
N THR A 94 12.14 -18.85 13.52
CA THR A 94 12.19 -20.26 13.88
C THR A 94 11.19 -21.08 13.07
N SER A 95 11.45 -22.36 12.86
CA SER A 95 10.54 -23.26 12.11
C SER A 95 9.14 -23.36 12.70
N ALA A 96 8.97 -23.09 14.00
CA ALA A 96 7.66 -23.07 14.66
C ALA A 96 6.86 -21.82 14.26
N GLU A 97 7.49 -20.64 14.25
CA GLU A 97 6.87 -19.38 13.85
C GLU A 97 6.43 -19.41 12.38
N CYS A 98 7.22 -20.03 11.49
CA CYS A 98 6.83 -20.20 10.08
C CYS A 98 5.57 -21.06 9.92
N ASN A 99 5.42 -22.11 10.72
CA ASN A 99 4.23 -22.96 10.70
C ASN A 99 3.01 -22.21 11.24
N GLU A 100 3.17 -21.43 12.32
CA GLU A 100 2.11 -20.59 12.85
C GLU A 100 1.66 -19.55 11.81
N MET A 101 2.60 -18.83 11.19
CA MET A 101 2.28 -17.86 10.14
C MET A 101 1.57 -18.51 8.95
N SER A 102 1.98 -19.72 8.55
CA SER A 102 1.33 -20.47 7.47
C SER A 102 -0.11 -20.85 7.82
N MET A 103 -0.38 -21.29 9.06
CA MET A 103 -1.74 -21.58 9.53
C MET A 103 -2.64 -20.34 9.53
N TRP A 104 -2.10 -19.20 9.96
CA TRP A 104 -2.82 -17.92 9.91
C TRP A 104 -3.13 -17.49 8.48
N TRP A 105 -2.16 -17.64 7.57
CA TRP A 105 -2.35 -17.34 6.15
C TRP A 105 -3.44 -18.21 5.52
N ASP A 106 -3.42 -19.52 5.76
CA ASP A 106 -4.45 -20.44 5.25
C ASP A 106 -5.84 -20.08 5.79
N GLN A 107 -5.94 -19.64 7.05
CA GLN A 107 -7.19 -19.19 7.64
C GLN A 107 -7.74 -17.94 6.95
N ILE A 108 -6.89 -16.94 6.69
CA ILE A 108 -7.26 -15.71 5.99
C ILE A 108 -7.68 -16.03 4.54
N ALA A 109 -6.88 -16.84 3.84
CA ALA A 109 -7.19 -17.27 2.47
C ALA A 109 -8.54 -18.00 2.39
N GLY A 110 -8.82 -18.89 3.35
CA GLY A 110 -10.11 -19.57 3.46
C GLY A 110 -11.28 -18.61 3.70
N SER A 111 -11.09 -17.59 4.55
CA SER A 111 -12.11 -16.56 4.80
C SER A 111 -12.41 -15.72 3.56
N ILE A 112 -11.38 -15.23 2.86
CA ILE A 112 -11.53 -14.42 1.64
C ILE A 112 -12.22 -15.24 0.55
N TRP A 113 -11.82 -16.50 0.39
CA TRP A 113 -12.41 -17.42 -0.59
C TRP A 113 -13.89 -17.70 -0.32
N ALA A 114 -14.27 -17.89 0.95
CA ALA A 114 -15.67 -18.10 1.31
C ALA A 114 -16.54 -16.90 0.89
N SER A 115 -16.08 -15.68 1.13
CA SER A 115 -16.75 -14.46 0.68
C SER A 115 -16.82 -14.35 -0.85
N TYR A 116 -15.74 -14.73 -1.54
CA TYR A 116 -15.65 -14.67 -3.01
C TYR A 116 -16.61 -15.63 -3.73
N ILE A 117 -16.88 -16.82 -3.18
CA ILE A 117 -17.85 -17.77 -3.79
C ILE A 117 -19.31 -17.38 -3.50
N THR A 118 -19.56 -16.66 -2.41
CA THR A 118 -20.91 -16.22 -2.03
C THR A 118 -21.41 -15.00 -2.80
N GLU A 119 -20.52 -14.32 -3.53
CA GLU A 119 -20.77 -13.14 -4.37
C GLU A 119 -21.04 -13.54 -5.83
#